data_AF-A0A1I1UIC7-F1
#
_entry.id   AF-A0A1I1UIC7-F1
#
_cell.length_a   1.000
_cell.length_b   1.000
_cell.length_c   1.000
_cell.angle_alpha   90.00
_cell.angle_beta   90.00
_cell.angle_gamma   90.00
#
_symmetry.space_group_name_H-M   'P 1'
#
loop_
_entity.id
_entity.type
_entity.pdbx_description
1 polymer ?
#
loop_
_entity_poly.entity_id
_entity_poly.type
_entity_poly.pdbx_seq_one_letter_code
_entity_poly.pdbx_strand_id
1 'polypeptide(L)'
;MMRFLFMMLLLSGCAGTPAPKGTQAPGERLQQTVVPGSTTKAQLLAAFGPTKHVVFDSGYETWVYQAPASGGRFSEFVVLINPAGLVTKTRTREAALPAQ
;
A
#
# COMPACT_ATOMS: atom_id res chain seq x y z
N MET A 1 -40.48 32.98 8.78
CA MET A 1 -39.47 32.50 7.80
C MET A 1 -38.23 32.04 8.56
N MET A 2 -37.96 30.74 8.68
CA MET A 2 -36.68 30.19 9.20
C MET A 2 -36.55 28.67 8.97
N ARG A 3 -37.64 27.98 8.63
CA ARG A 3 -37.70 26.52 8.50
C ARG A 3 -37.01 25.89 7.27
N PHE A 4 -36.49 26.68 6.33
CA PHE A 4 -35.83 26.15 5.13
C PHE A 4 -34.30 26.04 5.26
N LEU A 5 -33.68 26.54 6.34
CA LEU A 5 -32.23 26.54 6.48
C LEU A 5 -31.64 25.18 6.92
N PHE A 6 -32.48 24.23 7.35
CA PHE A 6 -32.00 22.98 7.96
C PHE A 6 -31.70 21.87 6.93
N MET A 7 -32.20 21.98 5.69
CA MET A 7 -32.11 20.90 4.71
C MET A 7 -30.76 20.85 3.97
N MET A 8 -29.94 21.90 4.03
CA MET A 8 -28.73 22.02 3.22
C MET A 8 -27.42 21.57 3.90
N LEU A 9 -27.47 21.15 5.18
CA LEU A 9 -26.28 20.69 5.91
C LEU A 9 -25.98 19.18 5.78
N LEU A 10 -26.80 18.42 5.05
CA LEU A 10 -26.69 16.96 4.98
C LEU A 10 -25.86 16.41 3.80
N LEU A 11 -25.23 17.26 2.98
CA LEU A 11 -24.43 16.84 1.82
C LEU A 11 -22.91 17.16 1.93
N SER A 12 -22.35 17.26 3.13
CA SER A 12 -20.89 17.33 3.31
C SER A 12 -20.33 15.99 3.77
N GLY A 13 -19.99 15.13 2.79
CA GLY A 13 -19.40 13.82 3.04
C GLY A 13 -18.69 13.26 1.81
N CYS A 14 -17.97 14.09 1.06
CA CYS A 14 -17.13 13.62 -0.04
C CYS A 14 -15.75 13.19 0.49
N ALA A 15 -15.48 11.90 0.30
CA ALA A 15 -14.16 11.31 0.04
C ALA A 15 -13.07 11.55 1.08
N GLY A 16 -12.84 10.56 1.93
CA GLY A 16 -11.62 10.51 2.73
C GLY A 16 -11.57 9.34 3.67
N THR A 17 -11.79 8.10 3.19
CA THR A 17 -11.32 6.95 3.97
C THR A 17 -9.80 7.04 3.96
N PRO A 18 -9.11 7.30 5.10
CA PRO A 18 -7.67 7.20 5.11
C PRO A 18 -7.35 5.77 4.68
N ALA A 19 -6.60 5.62 3.59
CA ALA A 19 -6.14 4.31 3.16
C ALA A 19 -5.53 3.63 4.40
N PRO A 20 -5.89 2.36 4.69
CA PRO A 20 -5.25 1.62 5.75
C PRO A 20 -3.75 1.82 5.59
N LYS A 21 -3.08 2.36 6.63
CA LYS A 21 -1.64 2.60 6.57
C LYS A 21 -1.02 1.27 6.17
N GLY A 22 -0.55 1.18 4.92
CA GLY A 22 0.20 0.02 4.48
C GLY A 22 1.39 -0.12 5.42
N THR A 23 1.85 -1.33 5.65
CA THR A 23 2.93 -1.51 6.62
C THR A 23 4.13 -0.69 6.18
N GLN A 24 4.56 0.20 7.07
CA GLN A 24 5.59 1.18 6.78
C GLN A 24 6.94 0.57 7.05
N ALA A 25 7.83 0.62 6.06
CA ALA A 25 9.19 0.15 6.19
C ALA A 25 10.14 1.08 5.40
N PRO A 26 11.38 1.30 5.87
CA PRO A 26 12.37 2.06 5.11
C PRO A 26 12.56 1.47 3.70
N GLY A 27 12.58 2.32 2.68
CA GLY A 27 12.66 1.89 1.28
C GLY A 27 13.92 1.10 0.97
N GLU A 28 15.04 1.51 1.54
CA GLU A 28 16.34 0.86 1.40
C GLU A 28 16.29 -0.56 2.00
N ARG A 29 15.67 -0.70 3.17
CA ARG A 29 15.52 -2.00 3.84
C ARG A 29 14.67 -2.96 3.02
N LEU A 30 13.60 -2.48 2.39
CA LEU A 30 12.76 -3.25 1.47
C LEU A 30 13.58 -3.72 0.26
N GLN A 31 14.32 -2.83 -0.39
CA GLN A 31 15.13 -3.15 -1.56
C GLN A 31 16.28 -4.13 -1.26
N GLN A 32 16.88 -4.04 -0.08
CA GLN A 32 17.98 -4.92 0.34
C GLN A 32 17.50 -6.31 0.77
N THR A 33 16.29 -6.42 1.34
CA THR A 33 15.78 -7.68 1.90
C THR A 33 15.00 -8.49 0.87
N VAL A 34 14.27 -7.82 -0.03
CA VAL A 34 13.34 -8.47 -0.97
C VAL A 34 14.02 -8.75 -2.30
N VAL A 35 14.47 -9.99 -2.47
CA VAL A 35 15.16 -10.48 -3.67
C VAL A 35 14.24 -11.45 -4.42
N PRO A 36 13.77 -11.09 -5.64
CA PRO A 36 13.01 -12.00 -6.48
C PRO A 36 13.73 -13.33 -6.71
N GLY A 37 12.97 -14.43 -6.66
CA GLY A 37 13.47 -15.80 -6.78
C GLY A 37 14.03 -16.41 -5.49
N SER A 38 14.24 -15.63 -4.44
CA SER A 38 14.82 -16.10 -3.18
C SER A 38 13.93 -15.80 -1.97
N THR A 39 13.39 -14.57 -1.90
CA THR A 39 12.55 -14.16 -0.77
C THR A 39 11.21 -14.88 -0.78
N THR A 40 10.78 -15.38 0.38
CA THR A 40 9.48 -16.05 0.55
C THR A 40 8.47 -15.16 1.27
N LYS A 41 7.17 -15.48 1.12
CA LYS A 41 6.07 -14.86 1.88
C LYS A 41 6.29 -14.94 3.39
N ALA A 42 6.80 -16.07 3.90
CA ALA A 42 7.10 -16.23 5.32
C ALA A 42 8.22 -15.28 5.78
N GLN A 43 9.27 -15.11 4.98
CA GLN A 43 10.34 -14.15 5.28
C GLN A 43 9.84 -12.70 5.23
N LEU A 44 8.96 -12.36 4.28
CA LEU A 44 8.33 -11.04 4.23
C LEU A 44 7.53 -10.76 5.51
N LEU A 45 6.71 -11.72 5.94
CA LEU A 45 5.94 -11.62 7.18
C LEU A 45 6.84 -11.48 8.40
N ALA A 46 7.92 -12.26 8.47
CA ALA A 46 8.87 -12.18 9.59
C ALA A 46 9.63 -10.84 9.62
N ALA A 47 10.02 -10.32 8.46
CA ALA A 47 10.83 -9.11 8.35
C ALA A 47 10.02 -7.82 8.47
N PHE A 48 8.80 -7.80 7.94
CA PHE A 48 8.00 -6.59 7.76
C PHE A 48 6.58 -6.68 8.31
N GLY A 49 6.10 -7.87 8.68
CA GLY A 49 4.73 -8.08 9.14
C GLY A 49 3.70 -8.17 8.00
N PRO A 50 2.43 -8.45 8.33
CA PRO A 50 1.34 -8.45 7.35
C PRO A 50 1.16 -7.05 6.79
N THR A 51 0.74 -6.95 5.52
CA THR A 51 0.44 -5.67 4.88
C THR A 51 -0.80 -5.78 3.99
N LYS A 52 -1.21 -4.66 3.37
CA LYS A 52 -2.25 -4.66 2.35
C LYS A 52 -1.83 -5.57 1.20
N HIS A 53 -2.70 -6.52 0.88
CA HIS A 53 -2.47 -7.45 -0.22
C HIS A 53 -3.76 -7.76 -0.97
N VAL A 54 -3.59 -8.28 -2.18
CA VAL A 54 -4.65 -8.83 -3.02
C VAL A 54 -4.21 -10.23 -3.44
N VAL A 55 -5.11 -11.20 -3.32
CA VAL A 55 -4.92 -12.56 -3.84
C VAL A 55 -5.73 -12.68 -5.13
N PHE A 56 -5.13 -13.21 -6.19
CA PHE A 56 -5.79 -13.49 -7.46
C PHE A 56 -6.25 -14.95 -7.51
N ASP A 57 -7.24 -15.26 -8.33
CA ASP A 57 -7.74 -16.63 -8.54
C ASP A 57 -6.66 -17.60 -9.04
N SER A 58 -5.61 -17.07 -9.70
CA SER A 58 -4.43 -17.84 -10.11
C SER A 58 -3.52 -18.27 -8.95
N GLY A 59 -3.81 -17.85 -7.72
CA GLY A 59 -3.00 -18.07 -6.53
C GLY A 59 -1.82 -17.10 -6.38
N TYR A 60 -1.62 -16.17 -7.32
CA TYR A 60 -0.66 -15.08 -7.14
C TYR A 60 -1.16 -14.09 -6.09
N GLU A 61 -0.23 -13.43 -5.41
CA GLU A 61 -0.54 -12.38 -4.44
C GLU A 61 0.26 -11.12 -4.75
N THR A 62 -0.38 -9.95 -4.66
CA THR A 62 0.31 -8.66 -4.69
C THR A 62 0.27 -8.04 -3.31
N TRP A 63 1.43 -7.71 -2.76
CA TRP A 63 1.60 -7.12 -1.44
C TRP A 63 2.20 -5.71 -1.58
N VAL A 64 1.77 -4.77 -0.77
CA VAL A 64 2.22 -3.37 -0.86
C VAL A 64 2.78 -2.91 0.48
N TYR A 65 4.01 -2.41 0.48
CA TYR A 65 4.63 -1.72 1.61
C TYR A 65 4.76 -0.23 1.31
N GLN A 66 4.72 0.61 2.34
CA GLN A 66 4.88 2.06 2.19
C GLN A 66 6.26 2.48 2.72
N ALA A 67 7.03 3.17 1.88
CA ALA A 67 8.29 3.77 2.28
C ALA A 67 8.12 5.29 2.42
N PRO A 68 8.57 5.90 3.53
CA PRO A 68 8.51 7.35 3.70
C PRO A 68 9.23 8.06 2.54
N ALA A 69 8.58 9.11 2.03
CA ALA A 69 9.12 10.01 1.02
C ALA A 69 9.00 11.47 1.49
N SER A 70 9.60 12.40 0.74
CA SER A 70 9.63 13.82 1.10
C SER A 70 8.23 14.44 1.17
N GLY A 71 8.02 15.31 2.17
CA GLY A 71 6.78 16.07 2.35
C GLY A 71 5.63 15.27 2.97
N GLY A 72 5.93 14.30 3.84
CA GLY A 72 4.91 13.49 4.53
C GLY A 72 4.19 12.50 3.61
N ARG A 73 4.75 12.23 2.43
CA ARG A 73 4.22 11.31 1.44
C ARG A 73 4.88 9.95 1.56
N PHE A 74 4.38 8.98 0.82
CA PHE A 74 4.93 7.62 0.79
C PHE A 74 5.05 7.15 -0.66
N SER A 75 6.17 6.51 -0.97
CA SER A 75 6.29 5.64 -2.14
C SER A 75 5.77 4.24 -1.79
N GLU A 76 5.34 3.50 -2.80
CA GLU A 76 4.79 2.15 -2.64
C GLU A 76 5.78 1.13 -3.19
N PHE A 77 6.20 0.19 -2.35
CA PHE A 77 6.98 -0.98 -2.76
C PHE A 77 6.04 -2.17 -2.92
N VAL A 78 5.81 -2.54 -4.17
CA VAL A 78 4.87 -3.58 -4.58
C VAL A 78 5.64 -4.88 -4.83
N VAL A 79 5.16 -5.97 -4.25
CA VAL A 79 5.77 -7.30 -4.35
C VAL A 79 4.76 -8.26 -4.96
N LEU A 80 5.18 -9.01 -5.98
CA LEU A 80 4.40 -10.09 -6.57
C LEU A 80 4.93 -11.43 -6.06
N ILE A 81 4.04 -12.21 -5.46
CA ILE A 81 4.32 -13.53 -4.89
C ILE A 81 3.57 -14.57 -5.73
N ASN A 82 4.23 -15.66 -6.09
CA ASN A 82 3.60 -16.76 -6.81
C ASN A 82 2.84 -17.72 -5.88
N PRO A 83 2.07 -18.69 -6.41
CA PRO A 83 1.32 -19.63 -5.59
C PRO A 83 2.19 -20.51 -4.67
N ALA A 84 3.48 -20.67 -4.98
CA ALA A 84 4.44 -21.38 -4.12
C ALA A 84 4.97 -20.51 -2.96
N GLY A 85 4.53 -19.25 -2.85
CA GLY A 85 4.94 -18.33 -1.81
C GLY A 85 6.29 -17.67 -2.05
N LEU A 86 6.83 -17.69 -3.28
CA LEU A 86 8.09 -17.03 -3.66
C LEU A 86 7.83 -15.68 -4.30
N VAL A 87 8.62 -14.68 -3.93
CA VAL A 87 8.65 -13.39 -4.61
C VAL A 87 9.18 -13.60 -6.02
N THR A 88 8.44 -13.10 -7.01
CA THR A 88 8.81 -13.22 -8.43
C THR A 88 9.13 -11.88 -9.07
N LYS A 89 8.51 -10.78 -8.60
CA LYS A 89 8.77 -9.42 -9.08
C LYS A 89 8.61 -8.41 -7.96
N THR A 90 9.33 -7.31 -8.07
CA THR A 90 9.15 -6.12 -7.24
C THR A 90 9.01 -4.89 -8.12
N ARG A 91 8.34 -3.85 -7.61
CA ARG A 91 8.25 -2.54 -8.26
C ARG A 91 8.13 -1.46 -7.19
N THR A 92 8.86 -0.37 -7.36
CA THR A 92 8.63 0.86 -6.60
C THR A 92 7.77 1.80 -7.42
N ARG A 93 6.71 2.34 -6.82
CA ARG A 93 5.92 3.45 -7.36
C ARG A 93 6.21 4.69 -6.53
N GLU A 94 6.67 5.73 -7.21
CA GLU A 94 6.95 7.02 -6.59
C GLU A 94 5.70 7.65 -6.00
N ALA A 95 5.89 8.44 -4.94
CA ALA A 95 4.83 9.24 -4.37
C ALA A 95 4.30 10.22 -5.42
N ALA A 96 2.98 10.21 -5.66
CA ALA A 96 2.36 11.12 -6.62
C ALA A 96 2.74 12.58 -6.31
N LEU A 97 3.09 13.33 -7.35
CA LEU A 97 3.22 14.77 -7.24
C LEU A 97 1.82 15.39 -7.08
N PRO A 98 1.66 16.45 -6.27
CA PRO A 98 0.41 17.18 -6.23
C PRO A 98 0.08 17.70 -7.63
N ALA A 99 -1.19 17.61 -8.03
CA ALA A 99 -1.67 18.25 -9.25
C ALA A 99 -1.46 19.76 -9.09
N GLN A 100 -0.78 20.37 -10.06
CA GLN A 100 -0.58 21.82 -10.16
C GLN A 100 -1.83 22.48 -10.70
#